data_AF-A0A2E7SWC1-F1
#
_entry.id   AF-A0A2E7SWC1-F1
#
_cell.length_a   1.000
_cell.length_b   1.000
_cell.length_c   1.000
_cell.angle_alpha   90.00
_cell.angle_beta   90.00
_cell.angle_gamma   90.00
#
_symmetry.space_group_name_H-M   'P 1'
#
loop_
_entity.id
_entity.type
_entity.pdbx_description
1 polymer ?
#
loop_
_entity_poly.entity_id
_entity_poly.type
_entity_poly.pdbx_seq_one_letter_code
_entity_poly.pdbx_strand_id
1 'polypeptide(L)'
;MRFAFENDFSPAQNDTLNYIHVIFRWPQINSDISYTLNVSNTIDSSEWNMNTSINAFILEEYLDWGNTYEWYVCYESIYGNDCFESQYFTINHLPNYYPNQNQLKLIDESKYSSGLNIIALNEIFSTIVVDRYGEPVWFFDLENFEDGSFYAFGLLPNGNIIGNSEIPSPSGYGYEIDLDGQILFQSIVNGHHHEFIKSSKNTYWGMRNDAVYENNHCEDPINEYVFWEGDKFLEYDSSGSIIWEWSTLDHLDHTDYNPMFCNGVNPIVVDWTHANSVLFDQNTNSVYISLRNISRIINIDYDTQEINWQIGQAELMNDSIDVSMDFDFSGQHSLRLLENGHILFFDNHSYLEPRNSKCIEFSFDSLSNEFRSEWEYLLPENLFSHVRGECERMENGNTVISTGYEGQLLEVSADKELVWNLELKHDDVLLNIIRNERIPSLYPLEFNVFFNNYKNPILRSINNNIELTVSNLGWISDEFFFEVYNSNGVVSLGSIFVEKNSSKIVEINIDHHDVDKNYSILVYPSLAIENVKRYNIKLENIQKDRITIYSIFPNPFNNEVEIQYFLPNRSFLTINIYNLIGQRIETYYEGSKPSGTNMFKWKNNYHPSGIYFINLFTDEFSNSGKLIYIK
;
A
#
# COMPACT_ATOMS: atom_id res chain seq x y z
N MET A 1 3.37 15.89 -8.28
CA MET A 1 4.53 14.96 -8.33
C MET A 1 5.58 15.50 -7.37
N ARG A 2 5.68 14.92 -6.17
CA ARG A 2 6.77 15.25 -5.23
C ARG A 2 8.05 14.67 -5.82
N PHE A 3 8.97 15.52 -6.25
CA PHE A 3 10.31 15.05 -6.61
C PHE A 3 11.09 14.90 -5.32
N ALA A 4 11.27 13.67 -4.83
CA ALA A 4 12.31 13.41 -3.84
C ALA A 4 13.66 13.43 -4.58
N PHE A 5 14.53 14.39 -4.24
CA PHE A 5 15.92 14.34 -4.67
C PHE A 5 16.65 13.40 -3.70
N GLU A 6 17.21 12.30 -4.19
CA GLU A 6 17.78 11.25 -3.32
C GLU A 6 19.08 11.61 -2.61
N ASN A 7 19.53 12.85 -2.77
CA ASN A 7 20.60 13.38 -1.94
C ASN A 7 20.08 14.00 -0.63
N ASP A 8 18.77 13.92 -0.38
CA ASP A 8 18.15 14.52 0.79
C ASP A 8 17.94 13.48 1.89
N PHE A 9 18.16 13.92 3.13
CA PHE A 9 17.87 13.14 4.33
C PHE A 9 16.37 13.16 4.59
N SER A 10 15.83 12.02 5.04
CA SER A 10 14.47 11.92 5.55
C SER A 10 14.51 11.05 6.81
N PRO A 11 13.97 11.49 7.95
CA PRO A 11 13.49 12.85 8.24
C PRO A 11 14.60 13.91 8.07
N ALA A 12 14.25 15.05 7.47
CA ALA A 12 15.17 16.15 7.26
C ALA A 12 15.40 16.95 8.55
N GLN A 13 16.39 17.85 8.51
CA GLN A 13 16.71 18.73 9.62
C GLN A 13 15.51 19.59 10.04
N ASN A 14 15.14 19.46 11.30
CA ASN A 14 14.02 20.10 12.00
C ASN A 14 12.62 19.68 11.53
N ASP A 15 12.48 18.50 10.90
CA ASP A 15 11.16 17.95 10.60
C ASP A 15 10.35 17.72 11.88
N THR A 16 9.04 17.89 11.77
CA THR A 16 8.05 17.58 12.81
C THR A 16 7.06 16.58 12.27
N LEU A 17 6.89 15.45 12.94
CA LEU A 17 6.08 14.33 12.46
C LEU A 17 4.93 14.04 13.42
N ASN A 18 3.79 13.65 12.86
CA ASN A 18 2.60 13.18 13.61
C ASN A 18 2.50 11.64 13.59
N TYR A 19 3.64 10.95 13.50
CA TYR A 19 3.71 9.48 13.48
C TYR A 19 5.04 8.94 14.00
N ILE A 20 5.00 7.72 14.55
CA ILE A 20 6.17 7.06 15.15
C ILE A 20 6.75 5.93 14.31
N HIS A 21 6.07 5.49 13.25
CA HIS A 21 6.66 4.59 12.25
C HIS A 21 7.29 5.45 11.16
N VAL A 22 8.62 5.55 11.13
CA VAL A 22 9.33 6.57 10.35
C VAL A 22 10.29 5.92 9.34
N ILE A 23 10.19 6.34 8.08
CA ILE A 23 11.16 5.99 7.04
C ILE A 23 12.41 6.88 7.13
N PHE A 24 13.56 6.24 7.31
CA PHE A 24 14.88 6.86 7.23
C PHE A 24 15.48 6.68 5.84
N ARG A 25 16.01 7.74 5.23
CA ARG A 25 16.73 7.72 3.94
C ARG A 25 17.92 8.66 3.96
N TRP A 26 18.99 8.26 3.30
CA TRP A 26 20.21 9.07 3.18
C TRP A 26 20.88 8.84 1.82
N PRO A 27 21.84 9.70 1.41
CA PRO A 27 22.50 9.55 0.12
C PRO A 27 23.37 8.29 0.03
N GLN A 28 23.34 7.60 -1.12
CA GLN A 28 24.34 6.58 -1.41
C GLN A 28 25.71 7.24 -1.66
N ILE A 29 26.77 6.72 -1.03
CA ILE A 29 28.14 7.23 -1.23
C ILE A 29 28.88 6.37 -2.25
N ASN A 30 28.86 5.06 -2.05
CA ASN A 30 29.51 4.10 -2.94
C ASN A 30 28.79 2.75 -2.90
N SER A 31 29.31 1.77 -3.63
CA SER A 31 28.72 0.42 -3.76
C SER A 31 29.28 -0.61 -2.77
N ASP A 32 30.52 -0.42 -2.31
CA ASP A 32 31.21 -1.30 -1.35
C ASP A 32 31.14 -0.69 0.06
N ILE A 33 29.91 -0.49 0.54
CA ILE A 33 29.62 0.23 1.78
C ILE A 33 28.67 -0.56 2.68
N SER A 34 28.95 -0.55 3.97
CA SER A 34 27.98 -0.89 5.00
C SER A 34 27.65 0.36 5.80
N TYR A 35 26.37 0.58 6.05
CA TYR A 35 25.87 1.68 6.85
C TYR A 35 25.52 1.23 8.25
N THR A 36 25.72 2.12 9.21
CA THR A 36 25.17 2.03 10.56
C THR A 36 24.30 3.27 10.78
N LEU A 37 22.98 3.07 10.83
CA LEU A 37 22.03 4.10 11.22
C LEU A 37 22.02 4.19 12.75
N ASN A 38 22.15 5.39 13.29
CA ASN A 38 22.07 5.66 14.73
C ASN A 38 20.96 6.69 14.97
N VAL A 39 20.10 6.43 15.95
CA VAL A 39 19.02 7.31 16.38
C VAL A 39 19.07 7.43 17.91
N SER A 40 19.17 8.64 18.44
CA SER A 40 19.25 8.90 19.87
C SER A 40 18.16 9.85 20.33
N ASN A 41 17.56 9.57 21.48
CA ASN A 41 16.60 10.46 22.11
C ASN A 41 17.36 11.59 22.82
N THR A 42 17.05 12.84 22.48
CA THR A 42 17.81 14.00 22.99
C THR A 42 17.55 14.31 24.47
N ILE A 43 16.49 13.74 25.06
CA ILE A 43 16.06 14.00 26.44
C ILE A 43 16.69 13.01 27.42
N ASP A 44 16.54 11.71 27.18
CA ASP A 44 17.02 10.65 28.09
C ASP A 44 18.33 9.98 27.65
N SER A 45 18.82 10.33 26.46
CA SER A 45 20.04 9.77 25.85
C SER A 45 19.97 8.27 25.58
N SER A 46 18.78 7.69 25.42
CA SER A 46 18.65 6.35 24.86
C SER A 46 19.19 6.34 23.42
N GLU A 47 19.65 5.18 22.95
CA GLU A 47 20.18 5.00 21.61
C GLU A 47 19.61 3.73 20.97
N TRP A 48 19.33 3.83 19.68
CA TRP A 48 18.97 2.73 18.79
C TRP A 48 19.91 2.76 17.58
N ASN A 49 20.35 1.59 17.12
CA ASN A 49 21.17 1.48 15.92
C ASN A 49 20.89 0.21 15.14
N MET A 50 21.19 0.26 13.84
CA MET A 50 21.03 -0.86 12.93
C MET A 50 22.09 -0.81 11.83
N ASN A 51 22.58 -1.99 11.44
CA ASN A 51 23.48 -2.14 10.30
C ASN A 51 22.69 -2.53 9.05
N THR A 52 23.00 -1.91 7.92
CA THR A 52 22.34 -2.18 6.64
C THR A 52 23.30 -1.97 5.46
N SER A 53 23.02 -2.64 4.35
CA SER A 53 23.75 -2.46 3.08
C SER A 53 23.01 -1.58 2.08
N ILE A 54 21.81 -1.08 2.43
CA ILE A 54 21.02 -0.15 1.62
C ILE A 54 20.85 1.17 2.34
N ASN A 55 20.59 2.25 1.60
CA ASN A 55 20.51 3.61 2.13
C ASN A 55 19.09 4.05 2.55
N ALA A 56 18.31 3.10 3.07
CA ALA A 56 16.96 3.33 3.60
C ALA A 56 16.59 2.30 4.68
N PHE A 57 15.72 2.68 5.62
CA PHE A 57 15.22 1.80 6.68
C PHE A 57 13.91 2.33 7.29
N ILE A 58 12.91 1.48 7.49
CA ILE A 58 11.66 1.86 8.20
C ILE A 58 11.82 1.47 9.67
N LEU A 59 11.80 2.46 10.56
CA LEU A 59 11.85 2.26 12.01
C LEU A 59 10.44 2.28 12.58
N GLU A 60 9.97 1.14 13.08
CA GLU A 60 8.62 0.93 13.62
C GLU A 60 8.60 0.77 15.15
N GLU A 61 9.77 0.80 15.79
CA GLU A 61 9.93 0.66 17.22
C GLU A 61 10.82 1.81 17.75
N TYR A 62 10.94 1.95 19.07
CA TYR A 62 11.82 2.89 19.76
C TYR A 62 11.40 4.39 19.74
N LEU A 63 10.69 4.87 18.73
CA LEU A 63 10.23 6.26 18.69
C LEU A 63 8.98 6.47 19.56
N ASP A 64 9.09 7.35 20.54
CA ASP A 64 8.02 7.81 21.43
C ASP A 64 7.56 9.24 21.11
N TRP A 65 6.28 9.51 21.41
CA TRP A 65 5.61 10.80 21.25
C TRP A 65 6.17 11.91 22.13
N GLY A 66 6.19 13.15 21.60
CA GLY A 66 6.62 14.34 22.35
C GLY A 66 8.13 14.47 22.56
N ASN A 67 8.94 13.67 21.86
CA ASN A 67 10.40 13.66 21.96
C ASN A 67 11.06 14.20 20.69
N THR A 68 12.26 14.73 20.87
CA THR A 68 13.16 15.13 19.78
C THR A 68 14.30 14.12 19.67
N TYR A 69 14.63 13.73 18.45
CA TYR A 69 15.65 12.74 18.15
C TYR A 69 16.78 13.36 17.32
N GLU A 70 18.00 12.95 17.63
CA GLU A 70 19.16 13.11 16.77
C GLU A 70 19.35 11.82 15.99
N TRP A 71 19.69 11.90 14.71
CA TRP A 71 20.06 10.73 13.95
C TRP A 71 21.18 11.03 12.97
N TYR A 72 22.02 10.03 12.72
CA TYR A 72 23.11 10.12 11.77
C TYR A 72 23.47 8.73 11.26
N VAL A 73 24.15 8.69 10.12
CA VAL A 73 24.58 7.45 9.49
C VAL A 73 26.08 7.43 9.39
N CYS A 74 26.69 6.41 9.99
CA CYS A 74 28.09 6.09 9.76
C CYS A 74 28.19 5.07 8.64
N TYR A 75 29.34 5.04 7.98
CA TYR A 75 29.58 4.09 6.93
C TYR A 75 31.01 3.56 6.96
N GLU A 76 31.15 2.29 6.57
CA GLU A 76 32.45 1.65 6.38
C GLU A 76 32.65 1.32 4.91
N SER A 77 33.79 1.68 4.36
CA SER A 77 34.13 1.40 2.96
C SER A 77 35.61 1.10 2.78
N ILE A 78 35.96 0.57 1.61
CA ILE A 78 37.37 0.35 1.23
C ILE A 78 38.22 1.64 1.18
N TYR A 79 37.58 2.82 1.18
CA TYR A 79 38.25 4.12 1.16
C TYR A 79 38.39 4.75 2.55
N GLY A 80 37.84 4.12 3.58
CA GLY A 80 37.80 4.63 4.94
C GLY A 80 36.38 4.61 5.51
N ASN A 81 36.30 4.88 6.81
CA ASN A 81 35.06 4.97 7.57
C ASN A 81 34.83 6.44 7.94
N ASP A 82 33.59 6.90 7.83
CA ASP A 82 33.20 8.26 8.20
C ASP A 82 31.71 8.28 8.57
N CYS A 83 31.18 9.43 8.99
CA CYS A 83 29.76 9.59 9.26
C CYS A 83 29.22 10.85 8.58
N PHE A 84 27.94 10.81 8.21
CA PHE A 84 27.21 12.00 7.78
C PHE A 84 26.98 12.95 8.97
N GLU A 85 26.69 14.22 8.66
CA GLU A 85 26.27 15.19 9.67
C GLU A 85 24.94 14.79 10.30
N SER A 86 24.84 14.95 11.62
CA SER A 86 23.61 14.70 12.36
C SER A 86 22.44 15.51 11.85
N GLN A 87 21.29 14.86 11.77
CA GLN A 87 19.99 15.45 11.53
C GLN A 87 19.17 15.40 12.82
N TYR A 88 18.22 16.32 12.98
CA TYR A 88 17.32 16.35 14.12
C TYR A 88 15.87 16.43 13.66
N PHE A 89 14.96 15.67 14.29
CA PHE A 89 13.52 15.76 14.04
C PHE A 89 12.73 15.59 15.35
N THR A 90 11.47 15.98 15.36
CA THR A 90 10.60 15.90 16.53
C THR A 90 9.33 15.11 16.22
N ILE A 91 8.96 14.20 17.12
CA ILE A 91 7.63 13.60 17.12
C ILE A 91 6.74 14.49 17.99
N ASN A 92 5.63 14.97 17.44
CA ASN A 92 4.72 15.84 18.17
C ASN A 92 4.09 15.14 19.39
N HIS A 93 3.54 15.90 20.32
CA HIS A 93 2.77 15.30 21.41
C HIS A 93 1.47 14.72 20.88
N LEU A 94 1.03 13.61 21.47
CA LEU A 94 -0.32 13.12 21.22
C LEU A 94 -1.35 14.18 21.60
N PRO A 95 -2.36 14.41 20.77
CA PRO A 95 -3.44 15.32 21.09
C PRO A 95 -4.28 14.77 22.24
N ASN A 96 -4.84 15.67 23.06
CA ASN A 96 -5.61 15.27 24.24
C ASN A 96 -6.87 14.47 23.90
N TYR A 97 -7.38 14.53 22.67
CA TYR A 97 -8.55 13.77 22.23
C TYR A 97 -8.21 12.32 21.83
N TYR A 98 -6.92 11.96 21.76
CA TYR A 98 -6.51 10.61 21.37
C TYR A 98 -7.01 9.58 22.40
N PRO A 99 -7.42 8.37 21.97
CA PRO A 99 -7.79 7.31 22.89
C PRO A 99 -6.69 7.04 23.93
N ASN A 100 -7.06 6.95 25.22
CA ASN A 100 -6.12 6.94 26.35
C ASN A 100 -6.37 5.81 27.38
N GLN A 101 -7.44 5.02 27.21
CA GLN A 101 -7.82 3.91 28.09
C GLN A 101 -8.26 2.68 27.29
N ASN A 102 -7.53 2.40 26.22
CA ASN A 102 -7.80 1.28 25.32
C ASN A 102 -7.68 -0.05 26.07
N GLN A 103 -8.52 -1.02 25.69
CA GLN A 103 -8.56 -2.31 26.36
C GLN A 103 -8.51 -3.45 25.36
N LEU A 104 -7.35 -4.09 25.26
CA LEU A 104 -7.20 -5.38 24.58
C LEU A 104 -7.83 -6.49 25.44
N LYS A 105 -8.96 -7.03 25.00
CA LYS A 105 -9.68 -8.10 25.70
C LYS A 105 -9.11 -9.48 25.40
N LEU A 106 -8.64 -9.66 24.16
CA LEU A 106 -8.17 -10.93 23.65
C LEU A 106 -7.18 -10.71 22.50
N ILE A 107 -6.13 -11.53 22.46
CA ILE A 107 -5.32 -11.77 21.27
C ILE A 107 -4.82 -13.22 21.26
N ASP A 108 -5.01 -13.93 20.16
CA ASP A 108 -4.34 -15.19 19.83
C ASP A 108 -3.21 -14.90 18.85
N GLU A 109 -1.99 -14.78 19.39
CA GLU A 109 -0.76 -14.48 18.64
C GLU A 109 -0.52 -15.39 17.42
N SER A 110 -1.01 -16.63 17.48
CA SER A 110 -0.76 -17.61 16.44
C SER A 110 -1.72 -17.48 15.25
N LYS A 111 -2.83 -16.76 15.43
CA LYS A 111 -3.90 -16.62 14.43
C LYS A 111 -4.13 -15.18 13.99
N TYR A 112 -3.76 -14.20 14.81
CA TYR A 112 -3.94 -12.77 14.54
C TYR A 112 -3.28 -12.34 13.22
N SER A 113 -4.02 -11.59 12.40
CA SER A 113 -3.49 -10.94 11.20
C SER A 113 -2.75 -9.66 11.57
N SER A 114 -1.42 -9.69 11.52
CA SER A 114 -0.59 -8.56 11.94
C SER A 114 -0.81 -7.31 11.08
N GLY A 115 -0.99 -6.17 11.73
CA GLY A 115 -1.04 -4.87 11.06
C GLY A 115 -1.55 -3.75 11.96
N LEU A 116 -1.48 -2.54 11.44
CA LEU A 116 -2.04 -1.32 12.00
C LEU A 116 -3.52 -1.16 11.62
N ASN A 117 -4.28 -0.50 12.48
CA ASN A 117 -5.67 -0.14 12.23
C ASN A 117 -5.76 1.35 11.89
N ILE A 118 -6.08 1.71 10.65
CA ILE A 118 -6.61 3.04 10.33
C ILE A 118 -8.05 3.07 10.83
N ILE A 119 -8.45 4.08 11.60
CA ILE A 119 -9.77 4.14 12.22
C ILE A 119 -10.31 5.57 12.17
N ALA A 120 -11.44 5.74 11.49
CA ALA A 120 -12.22 6.96 11.52
C ALA A 120 -13.16 6.95 12.74
N LEU A 121 -13.06 7.99 13.58
CA LEU A 121 -13.76 8.08 14.85
C LEU A 121 -14.72 9.25 14.88
N ASN A 122 -15.96 8.97 15.29
CA ASN A 122 -17.05 9.93 15.29
C ASN A 122 -16.88 11.06 16.31
N GLU A 123 -16.35 10.79 17.50
CA GLU A 123 -16.27 11.77 18.59
C GLU A 123 -15.24 12.87 18.33
N ILE A 124 -14.23 12.59 17.50
CA ILE A 124 -13.12 13.51 17.20
C ILE A 124 -13.16 14.04 15.77
N PHE A 125 -14.14 13.61 14.97
CA PHE A 125 -14.31 13.97 13.56
C PHE A 125 -13.05 13.74 12.69
N SER A 126 -12.24 12.76 13.07
CA SER A 126 -10.90 12.54 12.50
C SER A 126 -10.56 11.05 12.39
N THR A 127 -9.40 10.78 11.82
CA THR A 127 -8.82 9.45 11.66
C THR A 127 -7.55 9.33 12.48
N ILE A 128 -7.36 8.16 13.10
CA ILE A 128 -6.15 7.79 13.81
C ILE A 128 -5.61 6.45 13.28
N VAL A 129 -4.35 6.14 13.57
CA VAL A 129 -3.81 4.79 13.40
C VAL A 129 -3.31 4.25 14.72
N VAL A 130 -3.75 3.04 15.08
CA VAL A 130 -3.26 2.32 16.26
C VAL A 130 -2.73 0.95 15.90
N ASP A 131 -1.82 0.42 16.70
CA ASP A 131 -1.32 -0.94 16.54
C ASP A 131 -2.32 -2.00 17.07
N ARG A 132 -1.86 -3.25 17.14
CA ARG A 132 -2.59 -4.41 17.66
C ARG A 132 -2.97 -4.34 19.14
N TYR A 133 -2.28 -3.52 19.93
CA TYR A 133 -2.56 -3.28 21.35
C TYR A 133 -3.44 -2.04 21.56
N GLY A 134 -3.71 -1.27 20.50
CA GLY A 134 -4.37 0.03 20.58
C GLY A 134 -3.39 1.15 20.92
N GLU A 135 -2.08 0.95 20.78
CA GLU A 135 -1.10 2.00 21.00
C GLU A 135 -1.07 2.97 19.80
N PRO A 136 -0.95 4.29 20.04
CA PRO A 136 -0.98 5.31 19.00
C PRO A 136 0.20 5.23 18.03
N VAL A 137 -0.06 5.24 16.72
CA VAL A 137 0.97 5.21 15.66
C VAL A 137 0.96 6.45 14.76
N TRP A 138 -0.21 6.98 14.42
CA TRP A 138 -0.34 8.15 13.54
C TRP A 138 -1.60 8.97 13.88
N PHE A 139 -1.50 10.29 13.67
CA PHE A 139 -2.61 11.25 13.58
C PHE A 139 -2.24 12.38 12.61
N PHE A 140 -3.15 13.31 12.37
CA PHE A 140 -2.89 14.53 11.61
C PHE A 140 -3.81 15.66 12.10
N ASP A 141 -3.46 16.89 11.75
CA ASP A 141 -4.22 18.09 12.13
C ASP A 141 -5.32 18.40 11.10
N LEU A 142 -6.48 18.80 11.60
CA LEU A 142 -7.66 19.12 10.77
C LEU A 142 -7.64 20.56 10.21
N GLU A 143 -6.55 21.32 10.41
CA GLU A 143 -6.48 22.74 10.02
C GLU A 143 -6.63 22.97 8.50
N ASN A 144 -6.34 21.94 7.70
CA ASN A 144 -6.46 22.00 6.24
C ASN A 144 -7.89 21.78 5.72
N PHE A 145 -8.85 21.39 6.58
CA PHE A 145 -10.21 21.02 6.18
C PHE A 145 -11.22 22.09 6.60
N GLU A 146 -12.01 22.59 5.64
CA GLU A 146 -12.91 23.74 5.85
C GLU A 146 -13.94 23.52 6.97
N ASP A 147 -14.40 22.28 7.11
CA ASP A 147 -15.42 21.89 8.08
C ASP A 147 -14.84 21.28 9.37
N GLY A 148 -13.51 21.17 9.45
CA GLY A 148 -12.81 20.60 10.59
C GLY A 148 -13.08 19.11 10.79
N SER A 149 -13.37 18.37 9.72
CA SER A 149 -13.55 16.91 9.76
C SER A 149 -12.82 16.20 8.62
N PHE A 150 -12.39 14.95 8.85
CA PHE A 150 -11.92 14.06 7.80
C PHE A 150 -11.95 12.60 8.27
N TYR A 151 -12.62 11.74 7.49
CA TYR A 151 -12.66 10.31 7.70
C TYR A 151 -11.97 9.58 6.57
N ALA A 152 -10.92 8.83 6.90
CA ALA A 152 -10.23 7.98 5.97
C ALA A 152 -11.03 6.71 5.68
N PHE A 153 -10.97 6.27 4.42
CA PHE A 153 -11.57 5.01 3.96
C PHE A 153 -10.57 4.07 3.31
N GLY A 154 -9.33 4.53 3.08
CA GLY A 154 -8.33 3.73 2.39
C GLY A 154 -6.92 4.30 2.49
N LEU A 155 -5.93 3.43 2.52
CA LEU A 155 -4.54 3.75 2.20
C LEU A 155 -4.22 3.33 0.75
N LEU A 156 -3.83 4.29 -0.07
CA LEU A 156 -3.49 4.07 -1.48
C LEU A 156 -2.08 3.47 -1.62
N PRO A 157 -1.75 2.78 -2.73
CA PRO A 157 -0.43 2.17 -2.93
C PRO A 157 0.75 3.15 -2.81
N ASN A 158 0.51 4.43 -3.07
CA ASN A 158 1.50 5.49 -2.96
C ASN A 158 1.78 5.97 -1.52
N GLY A 159 1.00 5.51 -0.53
CA GLY A 159 1.06 5.94 0.87
C GLY A 159 0.16 7.13 1.21
N ASN A 160 -0.63 7.63 0.26
CA ASN A 160 -1.62 8.67 0.51
C ASN A 160 -2.91 8.07 1.07
N ILE A 161 -3.64 8.87 1.83
CA ILE A 161 -4.89 8.48 2.47
C ILE A 161 -6.05 9.10 1.69
N ILE A 162 -7.06 8.28 1.38
CA ILE A 162 -8.29 8.72 0.71
C ILE A 162 -9.43 8.80 1.73
N GLY A 163 -10.25 9.84 1.63
CA GLY A 163 -11.34 10.07 2.57
C GLY A 163 -12.28 11.20 2.16
N ASN A 164 -13.28 11.49 2.99
CA ASN A 164 -14.10 12.69 2.87
C ASN A 164 -14.28 13.38 4.21
N SER A 165 -14.62 14.67 4.14
CA SER A 165 -15.19 15.40 5.27
C SER A 165 -16.72 15.36 5.18
N GLU A 166 -17.43 15.40 6.32
CA GLU A 166 -18.89 15.27 6.34
C GLU A 166 -19.61 15.90 7.54
N ILE A 167 -18.99 16.87 8.23
CA ILE A 167 -19.61 17.45 9.43
C ILE A 167 -19.95 18.94 9.23
N PRO A 168 -21.23 19.37 9.35
CA PRO A 168 -22.43 18.56 9.62
C PRO A 168 -22.91 17.79 8.38
N SER A 169 -23.28 16.52 8.55
CA SER A 169 -23.74 15.68 7.44
C SER A 169 -25.07 16.17 6.85
N PRO A 170 -25.23 16.23 5.51
CA PRO A 170 -24.21 16.04 4.47
C PRO A 170 -23.49 17.37 4.14
N SER A 171 -22.19 17.45 4.42
CA SER A 171 -21.32 18.57 4.00
C SER A 171 -19.97 18.02 3.58
N GLY A 172 -19.05 18.86 3.12
CA GLY A 172 -17.67 18.45 2.90
C GLY A 172 -17.34 17.95 1.50
N TYR A 173 -16.06 17.69 1.29
CA TYR A 173 -15.48 17.28 0.00
C TYR A 173 -14.81 15.92 0.13
N GLY A 174 -14.58 15.28 -1.01
CA GLY A 174 -13.67 14.14 -1.10
C GLY A 174 -12.23 14.61 -1.23
N TYR A 175 -11.29 13.92 -0.58
CA TYR A 175 -9.88 14.31 -0.52
C TYR A 175 -8.94 13.12 -0.70
N GLU A 176 -7.77 13.39 -1.28
CA GLU A 176 -6.55 12.58 -1.13
C GLU A 176 -5.52 13.42 -0.37
N ILE A 177 -4.94 12.87 0.69
CA ILE A 177 -3.97 13.55 1.56
C ILE A 177 -2.71 12.72 1.74
N ASP A 178 -1.58 13.37 2.07
CA ASP A 178 -0.41 12.66 2.55
C ASP A 178 -0.47 12.38 4.07
N LEU A 179 0.55 11.72 4.62
CA LEU A 179 0.66 11.45 6.06
C LEU A 179 0.77 12.71 6.94
N ASP A 180 1.07 13.87 6.37
CA ASP A 180 1.13 15.14 7.12
C ASP A 180 -0.21 15.89 7.06
N GLY A 181 -1.24 15.29 6.44
CA GLY A 181 -2.56 15.89 6.26
C GLY A 181 -2.61 16.97 5.17
N GLN A 182 -1.62 17.05 4.29
CA GLN A 182 -1.61 17.99 3.17
C GLN A 182 -2.54 17.50 2.07
N ILE A 183 -3.45 18.37 1.62
CA ILE A 183 -4.41 18.05 0.55
C ILE A 183 -3.69 17.98 -0.80
N LEU A 184 -3.70 16.81 -1.41
CA LEU A 184 -3.15 16.53 -2.74
C LEU A 184 -4.22 16.54 -3.83
N PHE A 185 -5.45 16.19 -3.47
CA PHE A 185 -6.65 16.27 -4.32
C PHE A 185 -7.86 16.68 -3.48
N GLN A 186 -8.77 17.45 -4.08
CA GLN A 186 -10.07 17.81 -3.50
C GLN A 186 -11.13 17.76 -4.61
N SER A 187 -12.30 17.18 -4.33
CA SER A 187 -13.43 17.18 -5.25
C SER A 187 -13.93 18.61 -5.55
N ILE A 188 -14.43 18.85 -6.76
CA ILE A 188 -14.95 20.19 -7.13
C ILE A 188 -16.31 20.50 -6.52
N VAL A 189 -17.07 19.47 -6.13
CA VAL A 189 -18.38 19.62 -5.51
C VAL A 189 -18.34 19.21 -4.05
N ASN A 190 -19.08 19.98 -3.25
CA ASN A 190 -19.35 19.75 -1.84
C ASN A 190 -20.58 18.84 -1.68
N GLY A 191 -20.73 18.21 -0.51
CA GLY A 191 -21.87 17.41 -0.08
C GLY A 191 -21.56 15.92 -0.04
N HIS A 192 -20.28 15.55 -0.02
CA HIS A 192 -19.88 14.14 0.05
C HIS A 192 -20.20 13.52 1.42
N HIS A 193 -20.57 12.25 1.44
CA HIS A 193 -20.83 11.50 2.68
C HIS A 193 -20.47 10.02 2.53
N HIS A 194 -20.18 9.37 3.66
CA HIS A 194 -19.95 7.92 3.88
C HIS A 194 -18.80 7.24 3.13
N GLU A 195 -18.51 7.59 1.88
CA GLU A 195 -17.45 6.95 1.10
C GLU A 195 -16.89 7.85 -0.02
N PHE A 196 -15.56 7.90 -0.07
CA PHE A 196 -14.79 8.49 -1.15
C PHE A 196 -13.55 7.64 -1.43
N ILE A 197 -13.46 7.04 -2.61
CA ILE A 197 -12.43 6.07 -2.96
C ILE A 197 -11.73 6.45 -4.25
N LYS A 198 -10.56 5.85 -4.50
CA LYS A 198 -9.82 5.98 -5.75
C LYS A 198 -9.80 4.64 -6.49
N SER A 199 -10.14 4.66 -7.76
CA SER A 199 -10.14 3.47 -8.60
C SER A 199 -8.75 3.17 -9.17
N SER A 200 -8.56 1.96 -9.66
CA SER A 200 -7.40 1.55 -10.45
C SER A 200 -7.22 2.33 -11.77
N LYS A 201 -8.26 3.03 -12.25
CA LYS A 201 -8.18 3.93 -13.40
C LYS A 201 -7.59 5.31 -13.05
N ASN A 202 -7.16 5.51 -11.80
CA ASN A 202 -6.69 6.80 -11.27
C ASN A 202 -7.78 7.88 -11.35
N THR A 203 -9.03 7.47 -11.10
CA THR A 203 -10.23 8.31 -10.97
C THR A 203 -10.76 8.20 -9.55
N TYR A 204 -11.54 9.18 -9.11
CA TYR A 204 -12.11 9.21 -7.75
C TYR A 204 -13.60 8.97 -7.82
N TRP A 205 -14.13 8.25 -6.85
CA TRP A 205 -15.55 7.95 -6.72
C TRP A 205 -16.06 8.46 -5.38
N GLY A 206 -17.24 9.04 -5.39
CA GLY A 206 -17.93 9.44 -4.17
C GLY A 206 -19.42 9.54 -4.37
N MET A 207 -20.14 9.72 -3.26
CA MET A 207 -21.58 9.92 -3.25
C MET A 207 -21.94 11.23 -2.53
N ARG A 208 -23.12 11.76 -2.83
CA ARG A 208 -23.69 12.95 -2.20
C ARG A 208 -25.22 12.85 -2.19
N ASN A 209 -25.86 13.61 -1.31
CA ASN A 209 -27.31 13.78 -1.36
C ASN A 209 -27.74 14.47 -2.67
N ASP A 210 -28.88 14.01 -3.19
CA ASP A 210 -29.65 14.64 -4.26
C ASP A 210 -31.09 14.80 -3.78
N ALA A 211 -31.81 15.85 -4.17
CA ALA A 211 -33.16 16.05 -3.65
C ALA A 211 -34.08 16.74 -4.65
N VAL A 212 -35.32 16.29 -4.68
CA VAL A 212 -36.41 16.92 -5.42
C VAL A 212 -37.51 17.37 -4.45
N TYR A 213 -38.04 18.58 -4.66
CA TYR A 213 -39.17 19.06 -3.87
C TYR A 213 -40.48 18.69 -4.55
N GLU A 214 -41.22 17.74 -3.98
CA GLU A 214 -42.41 17.15 -4.59
C GLU A 214 -43.45 16.72 -3.56
N ASN A 215 -44.55 16.11 -4.03
CA ASN A 215 -45.60 15.60 -3.16
C ASN A 215 -45.03 14.52 -2.23
N ASN A 216 -45.45 14.54 -0.98
CA ASN A 216 -45.07 13.51 -0.02
C ASN A 216 -45.80 12.19 -0.32
N HIS A 217 -45.05 11.13 -0.61
CA HIS A 217 -45.60 9.80 -0.96
C HIS A 217 -45.97 8.96 0.25
N CYS A 218 -45.62 9.41 1.46
CA CYS A 218 -45.94 8.74 2.71
C CYS A 218 -47.45 8.66 2.96
N GLU A 219 -47.89 7.61 3.66
CA GLU A 219 -49.27 7.51 4.13
C GLU A 219 -49.55 8.59 5.20
N ASP A 220 -50.66 9.33 5.03
CA ASP A 220 -51.12 10.41 5.92
C ASP A 220 -50.03 11.47 6.26
N PRO A 221 -49.46 12.16 5.26
CA PRO A 221 -48.28 12.99 5.47
C PRO A 221 -48.61 14.27 6.24
N ILE A 222 -47.74 14.66 7.17
CA ILE A 222 -47.85 15.92 7.92
C ILE A 222 -47.76 17.13 6.98
N ASN A 223 -46.86 17.05 5.99
CA ASN A 223 -46.67 18.07 4.96
C ASN A 223 -47.02 17.46 3.61
N GLU A 224 -47.86 18.16 2.83
CA GLU A 224 -48.25 17.76 1.47
C GLU A 224 -47.04 17.69 0.52
N TYR A 225 -46.02 18.52 0.76
CA TYR A 225 -44.79 18.57 0.00
C TYR A 225 -43.57 18.45 0.92
N VAL A 226 -42.56 17.73 0.44
CA VAL A 226 -41.29 17.51 1.14
C VAL A 226 -40.13 17.53 0.14
N PHE A 227 -38.92 17.70 0.64
CA PHE A 227 -37.73 17.30 -0.09
C PHE A 227 -37.62 15.79 -0.02
N TRP A 228 -37.83 15.12 -1.15
CA TRP A 228 -37.57 13.71 -1.32
C TRP A 228 -36.09 13.56 -1.65
N GLU A 229 -35.32 13.10 -0.67
CA GLU A 229 -33.86 13.10 -0.67
C GLU A 229 -33.32 11.71 -1.02
N GLY A 230 -32.76 11.60 -2.21
CA GLY A 230 -32.02 10.45 -2.69
C GLY A 230 -30.50 10.68 -2.67
N ASP A 231 -29.78 9.88 -3.46
CA ASP A 231 -28.32 9.90 -3.53
C ASP A 231 -27.87 9.99 -4.99
N LYS A 232 -26.76 10.71 -5.20
CA LYS A 232 -26.08 10.82 -6.48
C LYS A 232 -24.64 10.34 -6.33
N PHE A 233 -24.23 9.47 -7.23
CA PHE A 233 -22.89 8.88 -7.30
C PHE A 233 -22.13 9.55 -8.44
N LEU A 234 -20.86 9.84 -8.20
CA LEU A 234 -20.03 10.67 -9.07
C LEU A 234 -18.65 10.02 -9.26
N GLU A 235 -18.16 10.04 -10.50
CA GLU A 235 -16.75 9.79 -10.81
C GLU A 235 -16.06 11.07 -11.25
N TYR A 236 -14.85 11.29 -10.73
CA TYR A 236 -13.98 12.41 -11.06
C TYR A 236 -12.70 11.92 -11.73
N ASP A 237 -12.25 12.66 -12.74
CA ASP A 237 -10.88 12.50 -13.23
C ASP A 237 -9.86 13.11 -12.24
N SER A 238 -8.57 12.92 -12.55
CA SER A 238 -7.47 13.48 -11.74
C SER A 238 -7.43 15.02 -11.65
N SER A 239 -8.17 15.74 -12.50
CA SER A 239 -8.32 17.19 -12.42
C SER A 239 -9.49 17.63 -11.54
N GLY A 240 -10.30 16.68 -11.07
CA GLY A 240 -11.52 16.93 -10.32
C GLY A 240 -12.75 17.14 -11.20
N SER A 241 -12.67 16.96 -12.53
CA SER A 241 -13.83 17.09 -13.40
C SER A 241 -14.73 15.86 -13.30
N ILE A 242 -16.05 16.06 -13.21
CA ILE A 242 -17.02 14.95 -13.23
C ILE A 242 -17.04 14.33 -14.63
N ILE A 243 -16.85 13.02 -14.69
CA ILE A 243 -16.84 12.24 -15.95
C ILE A 243 -17.95 11.17 -16.01
N TRP A 244 -18.58 10.88 -14.87
CA TRP A 244 -19.71 9.97 -14.76
C TRP A 244 -20.61 10.40 -13.59
N GLU A 245 -21.92 10.26 -13.74
CA GLU A 245 -22.91 10.52 -12.69
C GLU A 245 -24.11 9.57 -12.80
N TRP A 246 -24.71 9.24 -11.66
CA TRP A 246 -25.93 8.44 -11.57
C TRP A 246 -26.74 8.83 -10.32
N SER A 247 -28.03 9.06 -10.46
CA SER A 247 -28.92 9.48 -9.37
C SER A 247 -30.00 8.44 -9.09
N THR A 248 -30.27 8.17 -7.81
CA THR A 248 -31.40 7.32 -7.40
C THR A 248 -32.74 7.92 -7.80
N LEU A 249 -32.85 9.25 -7.88
CA LEU A 249 -34.07 9.96 -8.27
C LEU A 249 -34.44 9.79 -9.75
N ASP A 250 -33.46 9.46 -10.60
CA ASP A 250 -33.66 9.27 -12.04
C ASP A 250 -33.96 7.81 -12.41
N HIS A 251 -33.53 6.85 -11.57
CA HIS A 251 -33.49 5.43 -11.92
C HIS A 251 -34.31 4.52 -11.00
N LEU A 252 -34.76 4.98 -9.84
CA LEU A 252 -35.57 4.19 -8.90
C LEU A 252 -36.97 4.78 -8.77
N ASP A 253 -37.97 3.92 -8.58
CA ASP A 253 -39.35 4.34 -8.36
C ASP A 253 -39.52 4.86 -6.93
N HIS A 254 -40.03 6.08 -6.76
CA HIS A 254 -40.26 6.68 -5.44
C HIS A 254 -41.28 5.91 -4.57
N THR A 255 -42.02 4.95 -5.14
CA THR A 255 -42.90 4.04 -4.41
C THR A 255 -42.16 2.92 -3.67
N ASP A 256 -40.89 2.68 -3.96
CA ASP A 256 -40.03 1.67 -3.31
C ASP A 256 -39.53 2.10 -1.91
N TYR A 257 -40.15 3.11 -1.30
CA TYR A 257 -39.70 3.70 -0.05
C TYR A 257 -40.04 2.82 1.15
N ASN A 258 -39.21 2.92 2.19
CA ASN A 258 -39.50 2.34 3.48
C ASN A 258 -40.31 3.34 4.34
N PRO A 259 -41.57 3.03 4.73
CA PRO A 259 -42.42 3.96 5.48
C PRO A 259 -41.87 4.38 6.84
N MET A 260 -40.88 3.65 7.39
CA MET A 260 -40.21 4.04 8.63
C MET A 260 -39.53 5.42 8.55
N PHE A 261 -39.13 5.85 7.35
CA PHE A 261 -38.42 7.13 7.14
C PHE A 261 -39.34 8.31 6.83
N CYS A 262 -40.65 8.07 6.70
CA CYS A 262 -41.65 9.11 6.47
C CYS A 262 -41.78 10.14 7.61
N ASN A 263 -41.43 9.74 8.83
CA ASN A 263 -41.47 10.59 10.02
C ASN A 263 -40.06 10.82 10.58
N GLY A 264 -39.14 11.22 9.70
CA GLY A 264 -37.77 11.56 10.07
C GLY A 264 -37.67 12.75 11.04
N VAL A 265 -36.44 13.02 11.50
CA VAL A 265 -36.15 14.12 12.43
C VAL A 265 -36.54 15.48 11.84
N ASN A 266 -36.38 15.63 10.53
CA ASN A 266 -36.80 16.81 9.79
C ASN A 266 -38.13 16.54 9.07
N PRO A 267 -39.25 17.16 9.47
CA PRO A 267 -40.57 16.86 8.91
C PRO A 267 -40.76 17.32 7.46
N ILE A 268 -39.82 18.09 6.90
CA ILE A 268 -39.85 18.55 5.50
C ILE A 268 -38.87 17.79 4.58
N VAL A 269 -38.16 16.78 5.10
CA VAL A 269 -37.24 15.94 4.32
C VAL A 269 -37.58 14.48 4.54
N VAL A 270 -37.62 13.70 3.46
CA VAL A 270 -37.69 12.23 3.51
C VAL A 270 -36.42 11.70 2.86
N ASP A 271 -35.49 11.26 3.71
CA ASP A 271 -34.26 10.56 3.30
C ASP A 271 -34.60 9.10 3.01
N TRP A 272 -34.89 8.80 1.74
CA TRP A 272 -35.50 7.52 1.38
C TRP A 272 -34.49 6.45 1.00
N THR A 273 -33.32 6.79 0.43
CA THR A 273 -32.31 5.80 0.02
C THR A 273 -31.14 5.67 0.99
N HIS A 274 -30.56 6.78 1.44
CA HIS A 274 -29.37 6.85 2.29
C HIS A 274 -28.24 5.93 1.86
N ALA A 275 -27.48 6.34 0.85
CA ALA A 275 -26.34 5.59 0.36
C ALA A 275 -25.18 5.59 1.35
N ASN A 276 -24.48 4.46 1.44
CA ASN A 276 -23.33 4.33 2.35
C ASN A 276 -22.15 3.55 1.78
N SER A 277 -22.27 3.04 0.55
CA SER A 277 -21.14 2.50 -0.20
C SER A 277 -21.28 2.67 -1.71
N VAL A 278 -20.14 2.85 -2.39
CA VAL A 278 -19.95 2.85 -3.84
C VAL A 278 -18.64 2.14 -4.19
N LEU A 279 -18.69 1.18 -5.11
CA LEU A 279 -17.52 0.49 -5.63
C LEU A 279 -17.54 0.49 -7.15
N PHE A 280 -16.37 0.62 -7.77
CA PHE A 280 -16.20 0.40 -9.21
C PHE A 280 -15.38 -0.87 -9.44
N ASP A 281 -15.96 -1.85 -10.16
CA ASP A 281 -15.26 -3.05 -10.58
C ASP A 281 -14.84 -2.93 -12.04
N GLN A 282 -13.52 -2.83 -12.25
CA GLN A 282 -12.96 -2.74 -13.59
C GLN A 282 -13.08 -4.04 -14.38
N ASN A 283 -13.19 -5.20 -13.73
CA ASN A 283 -13.24 -6.49 -14.41
C ASN A 283 -14.58 -6.69 -15.14
N THR A 284 -15.67 -6.27 -14.50
CA THR A 284 -17.01 -6.30 -15.07
C THR A 284 -17.43 -4.97 -15.70
N ASN A 285 -16.65 -3.91 -15.49
CA ASN A 285 -16.98 -2.53 -15.84
C ASN A 285 -18.36 -2.12 -15.27
N SER A 286 -18.55 -2.37 -13.98
CA SER A 286 -19.82 -2.11 -13.28
C SER A 286 -19.61 -1.34 -11.97
N VAL A 287 -20.66 -0.67 -11.52
CA VAL A 287 -20.70 0.10 -10.26
C VAL A 287 -21.63 -0.59 -9.29
N TYR A 288 -21.17 -0.84 -8.07
CA TYR A 288 -21.98 -1.38 -6.98
C TYR A 288 -22.32 -0.26 -6.02
N ILE A 289 -23.58 -0.19 -5.58
CA ILE A 289 -24.02 0.78 -4.58
C ILE A 289 -24.82 0.09 -3.47
N SER A 290 -24.76 0.65 -2.27
CA SER A 290 -25.53 0.22 -1.10
C SER A 290 -26.43 1.33 -0.61
N LEU A 291 -27.72 1.04 -0.52
CA LEU A 291 -28.78 1.95 -0.07
C LEU A 291 -29.37 1.41 1.24
N ARG A 292 -29.08 2.11 2.34
CA ARG A 292 -29.38 1.65 3.69
C ARG A 292 -30.87 1.66 3.99
N ASN A 293 -31.57 2.74 3.64
CA ASN A 293 -32.93 2.96 4.14
C ASN A 293 -33.96 2.04 3.47
N ILE A 294 -33.66 1.56 2.26
CA ILE A 294 -34.44 0.55 1.53
C ILE A 294 -33.79 -0.84 1.50
N SER A 295 -32.73 -1.06 2.30
CA SER A 295 -32.04 -2.36 2.42
C SER A 295 -31.68 -2.99 1.07
N ARG A 296 -31.02 -2.24 0.19
CA ARG A 296 -30.81 -2.63 -1.20
C ARG A 296 -29.36 -2.48 -1.65
N ILE A 297 -28.87 -3.48 -2.38
CA ILE A 297 -27.61 -3.45 -3.12
C ILE A 297 -27.95 -3.49 -4.62
N ILE A 298 -27.33 -2.61 -5.41
CA ILE A 298 -27.56 -2.50 -6.85
C ILE A 298 -26.24 -2.61 -7.59
N ASN A 299 -26.23 -3.34 -8.69
CA ASN A 299 -25.15 -3.33 -9.67
C ASN A 299 -25.61 -2.63 -10.95
N ILE A 300 -24.79 -1.68 -11.42
CA ILE A 300 -25.09 -0.79 -12.54
C ILE A 300 -24.03 -0.99 -13.61
N ASP A 301 -24.45 -1.14 -14.87
CA ASP A 301 -23.54 -1.15 -16.00
C ASP A 301 -22.96 0.26 -16.21
N TYR A 302 -21.62 0.37 -16.20
CA TYR A 302 -20.96 1.68 -16.22
C TYR A 302 -21.25 2.47 -17.51
N ASP A 303 -21.32 1.80 -18.66
CA ASP A 303 -21.42 2.45 -19.97
C ASP A 303 -22.86 2.85 -20.32
N THR A 304 -23.83 1.98 -19.99
CA THR A 304 -25.24 2.16 -20.31
C THR A 304 -26.03 2.84 -19.21
N GLN A 305 -25.51 2.83 -17.97
CA GLN A 305 -26.19 3.31 -16.74
C GLN A 305 -27.45 2.52 -16.35
N GLU A 306 -27.70 1.40 -17.03
CA GLU A 306 -28.81 0.50 -16.72
C GLU A 306 -28.47 -0.38 -15.51
N ILE A 307 -29.49 -0.75 -14.74
CA ILE A 307 -29.35 -1.66 -13.61
C ILE A 307 -29.18 -3.09 -14.15
N ASN A 308 -28.04 -3.73 -13.85
CA ASN A 308 -27.78 -5.13 -14.18
C ASN A 308 -28.60 -6.07 -13.31
N TRP A 309 -28.61 -5.79 -12.00
CA TRP A 309 -29.38 -6.51 -11.00
C TRP A 309 -29.48 -5.69 -9.72
N GLN A 310 -30.46 -6.02 -8.89
CA GLN A 310 -30.64 -5.49 -7.55
C GLN A 310 -31.09 -6.58 -6.59
N ILE A 311 -30.66 -6.48 -5.35
CA ILE A 311 -30.98 -7.42 -4.29
C ILE A 311 -31.32 -6.65 -3.00
N GLY A 312 -32.25 -7.18 -2.21
CA GLY A 312 -32.71 -6.55 -0.98
C GLY A 312 -34.05 -7.10 -0.53
N GLN A 313 -34.76 -6.33 0.30
CA GLN A 313 -36.11 -6.68 0.75
C GLN A 313 -37.11 -6.56 -0.41
N ALA A 314 -37.74 -7.69 -0.78
CA ALA A 314 -38.59 -7.77 -1.96
C ALA A 314 -39.81 -6.85 -1.90
N GLU A 315 -40.35 -6.60 -0.71
CA GLU A 315 -41.46 -5.67 -0.47
C GLU A 315 -41.11 -4.21 -0.73
N LEU A 316 -39.81 -3.88 -0.75
CA LEU A 316 -39.30 -2.55 -1.06
C LEU A 316 -38.76 -2.48 -2.49
N MET A 317 -39.08 -3.42 -3.39
CA MET A 317 -38.58 -3.48 -4.77
C MET A 317 -39.70 -3.84 -5.76
N ASN A 318 -40.41 -2.83 -6.29
CA ASN A 318 -41.52 -3.07 -7.22
C ASN A 318 -41.06 -3.61 -8.58
N ASP A 319 -39.91 -3.14 -9.08
CA ASP A 319 -39.30 -3.60 -10.33
C ASP A 319 -38.23 -4.68 -10.06
N SER A 320 -38.66 -5.91 -9.80
CA SER A 320 -37.73 -7.02 -9.62
C SER A 320 -37.17 -7.51 -10.97
N ILE A 321 -35.85 -7.40 -11.12
CA ILE A 321 -35.10 -8.25 -12.06
C ILE A 321 -35.18 -9.69 -11.50
N ASP A 322 -35.27 -10.70 -12.37
CA ASP A 322 -35.56 -12.11 -12.02
C ASP A 322 -34.42 -12.82 -11.25
N VAL A 323 -33.90 -12.22 -10.17
CA VAL A 323 -32.84 -12.76 -9.31
C VAL A 323 -33.41 -13.09 -7.93
N SER A 324 -32.94 -14.19 -7.33
CA SER A 324 -33.33 -14.61 -5.98
C SER A 324 -32.16 -14.58 -5.01
N MET A 325 -32.42 -14.65 -3.70
CA MET A 325 -31.41 -14.75 -2.66
C MET A 325 -31.82 -15.79 -1.60
N ASP A 326 -30.84 -16.46 -0.99
CA ASP A 326 -31.07 -17.45 0.08
C ASP A 326 -30.86 -16.90 1.51
N PHE A 327 -30.56 -15.60 1.62
CA PHE A 327 -30.34 -14.89 2.88
C PHE A 327 -31.20 -13.63 2.95
N ASP A 328 -31.24 -12.99 4.12
CA ASP A 328 -31.95 -11.73 4.35
C ASP A 328 -31.03 -10.76 5.11
N PHE A 329 -31.22 -9.46 4.87
CA PHE A 329 -30.43 -8.37 5.45
C PHE A 329 -31.22 -7.07 5.54
N SER A 330 -30.80 -6.16 6.41
CA SER A 330 -31.40 -4.82 6.46
C SER A 330 -30.48 -3.73 6.98
N GLY A 331 -30.49 -2.59 6.28
CA GLY A 331 -29.69 -1.42 6.64
C GLY A 331 -28.18 -1.65 6.57
N GLN A 332 -27.74 -2.50 5.64
CA GLN A 332 -26.36 -2.92 5.44
C GLN A 332 -25.37 -1.77 5.19
N HIS A 333 -24.09 -1.97 5.52
CA HIS A 333 -22.99 -1.02 5.32
C HIS A 333 -21.73 -1.69 4.76
N SER A 334 -20.85 -0.86 4.18
CA SER A 334 -19.46 -1.21 3.81
C SER A 334 -19.40 -2.41 2.88
N LEU A 335 -19.90 -2.23 1.65
CA LEU A 335 -19.66 -3.22 0.61
C LEU A 335 -18.17 -3.31 0.32
N ARG A 336 -17.64 -4.52 0.22
CA ARG A 336 -16.27 -4.79 -0.25
C ARG A 336 -16.28 -5.90 -1.27
N LEU A 337 -15.65 -5.65 -2.42
CA LEU A 337 -15.43 -6.66 -3.45
C LEU A 337 -14.17 -7.45 -3.10
N LEU A 338 -14.28 -8.78 -3.01
CA LEU A 338 -13.17 -9.68 -2.73
C LEU A 338 -12.48 -10.13 -4.03
N GLU A 339 -11.23 -10.57 -3.95
CA GLU A 339 -10.45 -11.04 -5.11
C GLU A 339 -11.09 -12.21 -5.87
N ASN A 340 -11.89 -13.02 -5.19
CA ASN A 340 -12.65 -14.13 -5.79
C ASN A 340 -13.93 -13.66 -6.51
N GLY A 341 -14.24 -12.37 -6.51
CA GLY A 341 -15.45 -11.77 -7.08
C GLY A 341 -16.68 -11.84 -6.16
N HIS A 342 -16.55 -12.34 -4.94
CA HIS A 342 -17.61 -12.30 -3.94
C HIS A 342 -17.72 -10.91 -3.33
N ILE A 343 -18.86 -10.63 -2.67
CA ILE A 343 -19.08 -9.39 -1.95
C ILE A 343 -19.18 -9.69 -0.47
N LEU A 344 -18.41 -8.97 0.34
CA LEU A 344 -18.46 -8.97 1.80
C LEU A 344 -19.08 -7.66 2.28
N PHE A 345 -19.97 -7.73 3.26
CA PHE A 345 -20.56 -6.53 3.86
C PHE A 345 -21.01 -6.75 5.30
N PHE A 346 -21.29 -5.65 6.00
CA PHE A 346 -21.85 -5.65 7.35
C PHE A 346 -23.37 -5.50 7.29
N ASP A 347 -24.11 -6.55 7.63
CA ASP A 347 -25.55 -6.48 7.82
C ASP A 347 -25.86 -5.98 9.23
N ASN A 348 -26.37 -4.76 9.33
CA ASN A 348 -26.81 -4.20 10.59
C ASN A 348 -28.03 -4.92 11.15
N HIS A 349 -28.84 -5.55 10.30
CA HIS A 349 -30.10 -6.20 10.65
C HIS A 349 -31.08 -5.22 11.32
N SER A 350 -31.09 -3.97 10.84
CA SER A 350 -31.73 -2.83 11.51
C SER A 350 -33.26 -2.90 11.57
N TYR A 351 -33.89 -3.58 10.60
CA TYR A 351 -35.34 -3.61 10.42
C TYR A 351 -35.91 -5.02 10.53
N LEU A 352 -35.08 -5.99 10.93
CA LEU A 352 -35.43 -7.40 11.05
C LEU A 352 -35.32 -7.85 12.52
N GLU A 353 -36.01 -8.94 12.85
CA GLU A 353 -36.02 -9.50 14.22
C GLU A 353 -35.68 -11.00 14.17
N PRO A 354 -34.88 -11.52 15.13
CA PRO A 354 -34.29 -10.80 16.27
C PRO A 354 -33.17 -9.83 15.85
N ARG A 355 -32.94 -8.77 16.64
CA ARG A 355 -31.85 -7.81 16.40
C ARG A 355 -30.47 -8.45 16.54
N ASN A 356 -29.79 -8.66 15.42
CA ASN A 356 -28.46 -9.29 15.41
C ASN A 356 -27.63 -8.88 14.19
N SER A 357 -26.61 -8.04 14.41
CA SER A 357 -25.72 -7.64 13.32
C SER A 357 -24.77 -8.79 12.94
N LYS A 358 -24.42 -8.88 11.67
CA LYS A 358 -23.55 -9.95 11.15
C LYS A 358 -22.72 -9.48 9.96
N CYS A 359 -21.60 -10.15 9.74
CA CYS A 359 -20.89 -10.07 8.47
C CYS A 359 -21.41 -11.14 7.52
N ILE A 360 -21.63 -10.80 6.25
CA ILE A 360 -22.07 -11.74 5.21
C ILE A 360 -21.14 -11.63 4.01
N GLU A 361 -20.61 -12.77 3.56
CA GLU A 361 -20.02 -12.94 2.23
C GLU A 361 -21.04 -13.65 1.34
N PHE A 362 -21.30 -13.13 0.15
CA PHE A 362 -22.20 -13.76 -0.82
C PHE A 362 -21.60 -13.84 -2.23
N SER A 363 -22.09 -14.81 -2.98
CA SER A 363 -21.75 -15.04 -4.39
C SER A 363 -23.01 -15.02 -5.27
N PHE A 364 -22.82 -14.97 -6.58
CA PHE A 364 -23.90 -15.10 -7.57
C PHE A 364 -23.76 -16.39 -8.39
N ASP A 365 -24.77 -17.27 -8.31
CA ASP A 365 -24.86 -18.46 -9.13
C ASP A 365 -25.64 -18.17 -10.43
N SER A 366 -24.89 -17.99 -11.51
CA SER A 366 -25.45 -17.73 -12.85
C SER A 366 -26.31 -18.86 -13.43
N LEU A 367 -26.20 -20.11 -12.93
CA LEU A 367 -27.02 -21.22 -13.42
C LEU A 367 -28.43 -21.20 -12.82
N SER A 368 -28.54 -20.80 -11.56
CA SER A 368 -29.82 -20.68 -10.83
C SER A 368 -30.36 -19.26 -10.75
N ASN A 369 -29.60 -18.27 -11.21
CA ASN A 369 -29.92 -16.84 -11.07
C ASN A 369 -30.20 -16.45 -9.60
N GLU A 370 -29.35 -16.94 -8.71
CA GLU A 370 -29.54 -16.88 -7.26
C GLU A 370 -28.27 -16.39 -6.58
N PHE A 371 -28.42 -15.45 -5.65
CA PHE A 371 -27.37 -15.04 -4.73
C PHE A 371 -27.36 -15.95 -3.50
N ARG A 372 -26.18 -16.45 -3.14
CA ARG A 372 -26.02 -17.37 -2.03
C ARG A 372 -25.07 -16.83 -0.98
N SER A 373 -25.43 -16.98 0.29
CA SER A 373 -24.50 -16.75 1.38
C SER A 373 -23.43 -17.85 1.39
N GLU A 374 -22.16 -17.44 1.27
CA GLU A 374 -21.00 -18.33 1.29
C GLU A 374 -20.40 -18.41 2.69
N TRP A 375 -20.50 -17.31 3.45
CA TRP A 375 -20.02 -17.23 4.81
C TRP A 375 -20.81 -16.19 5.59
N GLU A 376 -21.03 -16.45 6.88
CA GLU A 376 -21.64 -15.50 7.80
C GLU A 376 -20.99 -15.57 9.19
N TYR A 377 -20.90 -14.43 9.86
CA TYR A 377 -20.52 -14.38 11.28
C TYR A 377 -21.49 -13.49 12.05
N LEU A 378 -22.22 -14.11 12.96
CA LEU A 378 -23.18 -13.44 13.82
C LEU A 378 -22.48 -12.79 15.01
N LEU A 379 -22.69 -11.49 15.22
CA LEU A 379 -22.18 -10.82 16.41
C LEU A 379 -22.94 -11.26 17.67
N PRO A 380 -22.27 -11.28 18.84
CA PRO A 380 -22.95 -11.38 20.13
C PRO A 380 -24.03 -10.30 20.28
N GLU A 381 -25.14 -10.63 20.98
CA GLU A 381 -26.28 -9.70 21.15
C GLU A 381 -25.89 -8.34 21.75
N ASN A 382 -24.87 -8.31 22.62
CA ASN A 382 -24.37 -7.09 23.26
C ASN A 382 -23.50 -6.22 22.34
N LEU A 383 -23.26 -6.65 21.10
CA LEU A 383 -22.52 -5.92 20.06
C LEU A 383 -23.39 -5.61 18.84
N PHE A 384 -24.72 -5.68 19.00
CA PHE A 384 -25.66 -5.26 17.96
C PHE A 384 -25.45 -3.78 17.60
N SER A 385 -25.20 -3.51 16.32
CA SER A 385 -25.04 -2.15 15.80
C SER A 385 -26.09 -1.88 14.73
N HIS A 386 -27.00 -0.96 15.01
CA HIS A 386 -28.10 -0.58 14.10
C HIS A 386 -27.68 0.39 12.97
N VAL A 387 -26.45 0.89 13.00
CA VAL A 387 -25.85 1.77 11.98
C VAL A 387 -24.35 1.53 11.90
N ARG A 388 -23.72 1.90 10.78
CA ARG A 388 -22.26 1.77 10.56
C ARG A 388 -21.79 0.32 10.70
N GLY A 389 -20.49 0.13 10.88
CA GLY A 389 -19.88 -1.19 10.94
C GLY A 389 -19.42 -1.67 9.57
N GLU A 390 -18.53 -2.64 9.60
CA GLU A 390 -17.79 -3.11 8.44
C GLU A 390 -17.16 -4.46 8.71
N CYS A 391 -16.83 -5.14 7.61
CA CYS A 391 -16.20 -6.44 7.60
C CYS A 391 -15.09 -6.43 6.56
N GLU A 392 -13.88 -6.82 6.95
CA GLU A 392 -12.72 -6.83 6.07
C GLU A 392 -12.05 -8.21 6.10
N ARG A 393 -11.88 -8.83 4.92
CA ARG A 393 -11.23 -10.14 4.78
C ARG A 393 -9.72 -9.95 4.69
N MET A 394 -8.98 -10.62 5.56
CA MET A 394 -7.52 -10.58 5.64
C MET A 394 -6.86 -11.65 4.74
N GLU A 395 -5.58 -11.46 4.37
CA GLU A 395 -4.80 -12.43 3.57
C GLU A 395 -4.78 -13.84 4.19
N ASN A 396 -4.78 -13.95 5.53
CA ASN A 396 -4.79 -15.23 6.24
C ASN A 396 -6.18 -15.91 6.29
N GLY A 397 -7.21 -15.30 5.71
CA GLY A 397 -8.59 -15.78 5.69
C GLY A 397 -9.44 -15.35 6.89
N ASN A 398 -8.88 -14.64 7.87
CA ASN A 398 -9.63 -14.07 8.98
C ASN A 398 -10.48 -12.87 8.51
N THR A 399 -11.47 -12.49 9.31
CA THR A 399 -12.29 -11.30 9.06
C THR A 399 -12.13 -10.33 10.23
N VAL A 400 -11.67 -9.11 9.96
CA VAL A 400 -11.69 -7.98 10.90
C VAL A 400 -13.08 -7.34 10.84
N ILE A 401 -13.65 -7.01 11.99
CA ILE A 401 -15.02 -6.50 12.12
C ILE A 401 -15.01 -5.28 13.03
N SER A 402 -15.49 -4.15 12.54
CA SER A 402 -15.84 -3.01 13.37
C SER A 402 -17.32 -3.04 13.70
N THR A 403 -17.66 -2.90 14.98
CA THR A 403 -19.05 -2.89 15.44
C THR A 403 -19.69 -1.51 15.37
N GLY A 404 -19.14 -0.58 14.59
CA GLY A 404 -19.76 0.71 14.28
C GLY A 404 -20.11 1.53 15.52
N TYR A 405 -21.42 1.64 15.80
CA TYR A 405 -21.96 2.37 16.94
C TYR A 405 -21.51 1.81 18.30
N GLU A 406 -21.28 0.49 18.39
CA GLU A 406 -20.80 -0.12 19.65
C GLU A 406 -19.28 0.03 19.81
N GLY A 407 -18.52 0.48 18.80
CA GLY A 407 -17.14 0.93 19.00
C GLY A 407 -16.07 -0.12 19.36
N GLN A 408 -16.30 -1.41 19.02
CA GLN A 408 -15.33 -2.49 19.20
C GLN A 408 -14.74 -2.94 17.86
N LEU A 409 -13.47 -3.33 17.89
CA LEU A 409 -12.80 -4.01 16.78
C LEU A 409 -12.57 -5.47 17.15
N LEU A 410 -13.00 -6.37 16.28
CA LEU A 410 -12.86 -7.82 16.44
C LEU A 410 -12.08 -8.40 15.27
N GLU A 411 -11.43 -9.53 15.49
CA GLU A 411 -10.98 -10.40 14.40
C GLU A 411 -11.44 -11.82 14.69
N VAL A 412 -11.98 -12.46 13.65
CA VAL A 412 -12.46 -13.84 13.72
C VAL A 412 -11.77 -14.69 12.67
N SER A 413 -11.43 -15.92 13.03
CA SER A 413 -10.83 -16.85 12.08
C SER A 413 -11.84 -17.32 11.03
N ALA A 414 -11.36 -17.95 9.96
CA ALA A 414 -12.21 -18.62 8.98
C ALA A 414 -13.15 -19.67 9.62
N ASP A 415 -12.70 -20.31 10.70
CA ASP A 415 -13.48 -21.26 11.51
C ASP A 415 -14.43 -20.58 12.51
N LYS A 416 -14.57 -19.25 12.44
CA LYS A 416 -15.45 -18.41 13.27
C LYS A 416 -15.07 -18.36 14.76
N GLU A 417 -13.79 -18.53 15.07
CA GLU A 417 -13.27 -18.33 16.42
C GLU A 417 -12.82 -16.87 16.60
N LEU A 418 -13.18 -16.24 17.72
CA LEU A 418 -12.67 -14.91 18.05
C LEU A 418 -11.16 -14.99 18.36
N VAL A 419 -10.34 -14.26 17.61
CA VAL A 419 -8.87 -14.27 17.74
C VAL A 419 -8.32 -12.94 18.26
N TRP A 420 -9.04 -11.83 18.09
CA TRP A 420 -8.64 -10.53 18.62
C TRP A 420 -9.87 -9.69 18.97
N ASN A 421 -9.77 -8.89 20.03
CA ASN A 421 -10.83 -7.98 20.48
C ASN A 421 -10.21 -6.77 21.19
N LEU A 422 -10.42 -5.59 20.62
CA LEU A 422 -9.96 -4.30 21.11
C LEU A 422 -11.14 -3.34 21.32
N GLU A 423 -11.20 -2.74 22.51
CA GLU A 423 -12.05 -1.59 22.81
C GLU A 423 -11.21 -0.31 22.80
N LEU A 424 -11.66 0.71 22.06
CA LEU A 424 -11.03 2.03 22.04
C LEU A 424 -11.80 3.01 22.89
N LYS A 425 -11.12 3.65 23.84
CA LYS A 425 -11.76 4.52 24.83
C LYS A 425 -11.04 5.83 25.01
N HIS A 426 -11.83 6.86 25.25
CA HIS A 426 -11.37 8.15 25.73
C HIS A 426 -12.13 8.50 27.01
N ASP A 427 -11.40 8.67 28.12
CA ASP A 427 -11.97 8.97 29.43
C ASP A 427 -13.10 7.99 29.84
N ASP A 428 -12.83 6.70 29.69
CA ASP A 428 -13.70 5.53 29.94
C ASP A 428 -14.95 5.44 29.06
N VAL A 429 -15.10 6.32 28.07
CA VAL A 429 -16.16 6.29 27.06
C VAL A 429 -15.68 5.54 25.82
N LEU A 430 -16.47 4.56 25.39
CA LEU A 430 -16.22 3.79 24.17
C LEU A 430 -16.46 4.68 22.94
N LEU A 431 -15.53 4.67 22.00
CA LEU A 431 -15.55 5.54 20.83
C LEU A 431 -16.27 4.87 19.67
N ASN A 432 -17.13 5.61 18.99
CA ASN A 432 -17.89 5.10 17.84
C ASN A 432 -16.99 5.09 16.61
N ILE A 433 -16.93 3.93 15.96
CA ILE A 433 -16.12 3.73 14.76
C ILE A 433 -17.00 3.98 13.55
N ILE A 434 -16.56 4.87 12.67
CA ILE A 434 -17.19 5.11 11.39
C ILE A 434 -16.71 4.05 10.41
N ARG A 435 -15.39 3.95 10.29
CA ARG A 435 -14.67 3.05 9.37
C ARG A 435 -13.37 2.58 9.98
N ASN A 436 -12.90 1.43 9.54
CA ASN A 436 -11.62 0.84 9.85
C ASN A 436 -11.02 0.15 8.61
N GLU A 437 -9.69 0.09 8.58
CA GLU A 437 -8.92 -0.66 7.60
C GLU A 437 -7.68 -1.22 8.30
N ARG A 438 -7.40 -2.51 8.09
CA ARG A 438 -6.18 -3.15 8.58
C ARG A 438 -5.10 -3.08 7.51
N ILE A 439 -4.00 -2.38 7.80
CA ILE A 439 -2.84 -2.27 6.90
C ILE A 439 -1.59 -2.88 7.54
N PRO A 440 -0.70 -3.57 6.79
CA PRO A 440 0.54 -4.10 7.36
C PRO A 440 1.51 -3.02 7.89
N SER A 441 1.58 -1.86 7.20
CA SER A 441 2.45 -0.72 7.57
C SER A 441 1.96 0.55 6.84
N LEU A 442 2.37 1.74 7.30
CA LEU A 442 2.08 3.04 6.67
C LEU A 442 2.74 3.22 5.28
N TYR A 443 3.60 2.28 4.87
CA TYR A 443 4.39 2.35 3.64
C TYR A 443 4.07 1.18 2.70
N PRO A 444 2.99 1.26 1.89
CA PRO A 444 2.55 0.15 1.04
C PRO A 444 3.57 -0.20 -0.05
N LEU A 445 4.15 0.82 -0.67
CA LEU A 445 5.07 0.67 -1.79
C LEU A 445 6.25 1.65 -1.70
N GLU A 446 6.97 1.56 -0.58
CA GLU A 446 8.25 2.24 -0.45
C GLU A 446 9.38 1.39 -1.04
N PHE A 447 10.36 2.01 -1.68
CA PHE A 447 11.45 1.28 -2.33
C PHE A 447 12.80 1.97 -2.18
N ASN A 448 13.88 1.30 -2.53
CA ASN A 448 15.23 1.86 -2.56
C ASN A 448 15.90 1.45 -3.86
N VAL A 449 16.69 2.34 -4.46
CA VAL A 449 17.58 1.98 -5.57
C VAL A 449 19.01 2.13 -5.13
N PHE A 450 19.77 1.06 -5.28
CA PHE A 450 21.18 1.02 -4.93
C PHE A 450 22.01 0.77 -6.19
N PHE A 451 22.89 1.70 -6.53
CA PHE A 451 23.74 1.57 -7.72
C PHE A 451 24.99 0.75 -7.44
N ASN A 452 25.29 -0.20 -8.31
CA ASN A 452 26.52 -0.98 -8.27
C ASN A 452 27.62 -0.27 -9.08
N ASN A 453 28.88 -0.39 -8.65
CA ASN A 453 30.03 0.34 -9.21
C ASN A 453 29.88 1.87 -9.15
N TYR A 454 29.21 2.36 -8.11
CA TYR A 454 28.95 3.78 -7.87
C TYR A 454 29.95 4.39 -6.90
N LYS A 455 30.30 5.66 -7.13
CA LYS A 455 30.94 6.57 -6.20
C LYS A 455 30.40 7.97 -6.45
N ASN A 456 29.47 8.43 -5.63
CA ASN A 456 28.66 9.63 -5.86
C ASN A 456 29.48 10.84 -6.38
N PRO A 457 29.09 11.47 -7.52
CA PRO A 457 27.97 11.14 -8.43
C PRO A 457 28.38 10.25 -9.62
N ILE A 458 29.57 9.65 -9.58
CA ILE A 458 30.15 8.87 -10.67
C ILE A 458 29.62 7.44 -10.64
N LEU A 459 28.93 7.02 -11.71
CA LEU A 459 28.52 5.64 -11.94
C LEU A 459 29.39 5.02 -13.02
N ARG A 460 29.96 3.84 -12.76
CA ARG A 460 30.79 3.15 -13.75
C ARG A 460 30.00 2.09 -14.48
N SER A 461 29.82 2.25 -15.79
CA SER A 461 29.27 1.19 -16.63
C SER A 461 30.35 0.18 -16.99
N ILE A 462 29.92 -1.08 -17.16
CA ILE A 462 30.74 -2.18 -17.64
C ILE A 462 30.16 -2.61 -18.98
N ASN A 463 30.93 -2.44 -20.06
CA ASN A 463 30.45 -2.74 -21.42
C ASN A 463 29.10 -2.08 -21.72
N ASN A 464 28.94 -0.83 -21.30
CA ASN A 464 27.74 -0.02 -21.50
C ASN A 464 26.53 -0.42 -20.64
N ASN A 465 26.63 -1.45 -19.80
CA ASN A 465 25.60 -1.78 -18.83
C ASN A 465 25.90 -1.08 -17.50
N ILE A 466 24.88 -0.47 -16.92
CA ILE A 466 24.85 -0.14 -15.50
C ILE A 466 24.06 -1.21 -14.76
N GLU A 467 24.44 -1.47 -13.52
CA GLU A 467 23.77 -2.43 -12.67
C GLU A 467 23.23 -1.69 -11.44
N LEU A 468 21.97 -1.91 -11.12
CA LEU A 468 21.32 -1.36 -9.94
C LEU A 468 20.46 -2.42 -9.26
N THR A 469 20.27 -2.26 -7.96
CA THR A 469 19.40 -3.10 -7.15
C THR A 469 18.18 -2.28 -6.76
N VAL A 470 16.98 -2.76 -7.09
CA VAL A 470 15.73 -2.21 -6.57
C VAL A 470 15.31 -3.07 -5.39
N SER A 471 15.12 -2.45 -4.23
CA SER A 471 14.62 -3.09 -3.02
C SER A 471 13.24 -2.54 -2.70
N ASN A 472 12.22 -3.39 -2.72
CA ASN A 472 10.88 -3.04 -2.28
C ASN A 472 10.80 -3.26 -0.76
N LEU A 473 10.63 -2.16 -0.03
CA LEU A 473 10.51 -2.12 1.43
C LEU A 473 9.05 -2.16 1.88
N GLY A 474 8.11 -2.04 0.94
CA GLY A 474 6.69 -2.08 1.20
C GLY A 474 6.10 -3.49 1.17
N TRP A 475 4.80 -3.54 1.46
CA TRP A 475 4.02 -4.77 1.54
C TRP A 475 3.19 -5.07 0.28
N ILE A 476 3.23 -4.21 -0.75
CA ILE A 476 2.65 -4.44 -2.08
C ILE A 476 3.76 -4.86 -3.04
N SER A 477 3.53 -5.91 -3.86
CA SER A 477 4.45 -6.28 -4.94
C SER A 477 4.11 -5.48 -6.20
N ASP A 478 5.10 -5.02 -6.95
CA ASP A 478 4.84 -4.19 -8.13
C ASP A 478 5.94 -4.30 -9.22
N GLU A 479 5.59 -3.85 -10.42
CA GLU A 479 6.51 -3.58 -11.52
C GLU A 479 7.14 -2.18 -11.35
N PHE A 480 8.47 -2.12 -11.33
CA PHE A 480 9.23 -0.88 -11.26
C PHE A 480 9.76 -0.52 -12.65
N PHE A 481 9.47 0.69 -13.11
CA PHE A 481 9.93 1.22 -14.39
C PHE A 481 11.19 2.05 -14.23
N PHE A 482 12.05 2.01 -15.26
CA PHE A 482 13.29 2.75 -15.35
C PHE A 482 13.30 3.61 -16.61
N GLU A 483 13.65 4.88 -16.46
CA GLU A 483 13.83 5.79 -17.59
C GLU A 483 15.18 6.48 -17.48
N VAL A 484 16.05 6.26 -18.46
CA VAL A 484 17.37 6.87 -18.52
C VAL A 484 17.37 7.98 -19.56
N TYR A 485 17.70 9.19 -19.12
CA TYR A 485 17.77 10.39 -19.94
C TYR A 485 19.20 10.90 -20.06
N ASN A 486 19.50 11.52 -21.19
CA ASN A 486 20.70 12.31 -21.41
C ASN A 486 20.35 13.68 -22.02
N SER A 487 21.34 14.43 -22.51
CA SER A 487 21.12 15.75 -23.12
C SER A 487 20.22 15.73 -24.37
N ASN A 488 20.13 14.58 -25.05
CA ASN A 488 19.39 14.37 -26.28
C ASN A 488 18.01 13.71 -26.09
N GLY A 489 17.63 13.37 -24.85
CA GLY A 489 16.34 12.76 -24.51
C GLY A 489 16.48 11.36 -23.90
N VAL A 490 15.48 10.51 -24.12
CA VAL A 490 15.43 9.14 -23.58
C VAL A 490 16.47 8.25 -24.28
N VAL A 491 17.26 7.53 -23.48
CA VAL A 491 18.31 6.61 -23.92
C VAL A 491 17.92 5.16 -23.70
N SER A 492 17.26 4.86 -22.59
CA SER A 492 16.88 3.50 -22.22
C SER A 492 15.59 3.53 -21.41
N LEU A 493 14.76 2.52 -21.65
CA LEU A 493 13.54 2.25 -20.91
C LEU A 493 13.56 0.77 -20.52
N GLY A 494 13.10 0.46 -19.33
CA GLY A 494 12.98 -0.92 -18.87
C GLY A 494 12.04 -1.03 -17.69
N SER A 495 11.82 -2.26 -17.24
CA SER A 495 11.06 -2.51 -16.03
C SER A 495 11.53 -3.81 -15.35
N ILE A 496 11.20 -3.97 -14.07
CA ILE A 496 11.42 -5.20 -13.32
C ILE A 496 10.31 -5.40 -12.28
N PHE A 497 9.76 -6.61 -12.20
CA PHE A 497 8.87 -7.00 -11.11
C PHE A 497 9.64 -7.26 -9.82
N VAL A 498 9.25 -6.63 -8.72
CA VAL A 498 9.85 -6.80 -7.39
C VAL A 498 8.76 -7.16 -6.38
N GLU A 499 8.89 -8.36 -5.80
CA GLU A 499 7.99 -8.85 -4.76
C GLU A 499 8.09 -7.99 -3.49
N LYS A 500 7.02 -7.97 -2.69
CA LYS A 500 6.99 -7.31 -1.38
C LYS A 500 8.16 -7.75 -0.49
N ASN A 501 8.77 -6.81 0.23
CA ASN A 501 9.93 -7.06 1.11
C ASN A 501 11.08 -7.83 0.44
N SER A 502 11.38 -7.54 -0.84
CA SER A 502 12.42 -8.22 -1.61
C SER A 502 13.26 -7.27 -2.43
N SER A 503 14.38 -7.77 -2.96
CA SER A 503 15.27 -6.99 -3.85
C SER A 503 15.56 -7.74 -5.15
N LYS A 504 15.71 -6.99 -6.24
CA LYS A 504 16.12 -7.50 -7.55
C LYS A 504 17.24 -6.65 -8.13
N ILE A 505 18.20 -7.32 -8.77
CA ILE A 505 19.26 -6.69 -9.55
C ILE A 505 18.77 -6.56 -10.99
N VAL A 506 18.97 -5.40 -11.59
CA VAL A 506 18.68 -5.13 -13.00
C VAL A 506 19.92 -4.55 -13.68
N GLU A 507 20.16 -5.00 -14.91
CA GLU A 507 21.15 -4.43 -15.81
C GLU A 507 20.46 -3.56 -16.84
N ILE A 508 20.85 -2.29 -16.94
CA ILE A 508 20.34 -1.34 -17.93
C ILE A 508 21.44 -1.05 -18.94
N ASN A 509 21.18 -1.37 -20.21
CA ASN A 509 22.07 -1.00 -21.29
C ASN A 509 21.89 0.49 -21.64
N ILE A 510 22.98 1.24 -21.62
CA ILE A 510 23.01 2.67 -21.98
C ILE A 510 23.86 2.80 -23.25
N ASP A 511 23.22 2.91 -24.43
CA ASP A 511 23.96 3.09 -25.67
C ASP A 511 24.71 4.42 -25.71
N HIS A 512 25.94 4.40 -26.23
CA HIS A 512 26.96 5.40 -25.97
C HIS A 512 27.18 6.34 -27.16
N HIS A 513 26.43 7.44 -27.17
CA HIS A 513 26.73 8.55 -28.08
C HIS A 513 26.65 9.94 -27.42
N ASP A 514 26.50 10.03 -26.09
CA ASP A 514 26.52 11.33 -25.40
C ASP A 514 27.95 11.77 -25.04
N VAL A 515 28.29 12.98 -25.49
CA VAL A 515 29.58 13.65 -25.22
C VAL A 515 29.66 14.12 -23.77
N ASP A 516 28.53 14.49 -23.16
CA ASP A 516 28.50 15.15 -21.86
C ASP A 516 28.53 14.18 -20.68
N LYS A 517 28.24 12.89 -20.93
CA LYS A 517 28.25 11.79 -19.94
C LYS A 517 27.38 12.03 -18.70
N ASN A 518 26.51 13.04 -18.72
CA ASN A 518 25.57 13.32 -17.65
C ASN A 518 24.25 12.64 -17.99
N TYR A 519 23.71 11.91 -17.03
CA TYR A 519 22.46 11.18 -17.19
C TYR A 519 21.53 11.45 -16.01
N SER A 520 20.23 11.42 -16.27
CA SER A 520 19.18 11.38 -15.24
C SER A 520 18.50 10.02 -15.32
N ILE A 521 18.45 9.28 -14.23
CA ILE A 521 17.74 8.00 -14.12
C ILE A 521 16.50 8.25 -13.28
N LEU A 522 15.32 7.91 -13.81
CA LEU A 522 14.07 7.85 -13.07
C LEU A 522 13.73 6.41 -12.77
N VAL A 523 13.30 6.15 -11.53
CA VAL A 523 12.77 4.85 -11.12
C VAL A 523 11.45 5.09 -10.42
N TYR A 524 10.39 4.39 -10.83
CA TYR A 524 9.07 4.53 -10.21
C TYR A 524 8.26 3.22 -10.28
N PRO A 525 7.45 2.93 -9.27
CA PRO A 525 6.50 1.82 -9.31
C PRO A 525 5.31 2.12 -10.22
N SER A 526 4.68 1.08 -10.75
CA SER A 526 3.50 1.19 -11.63
C SER A 526 2.24 1.67 -10.92
N LEU A 527 2.06 1.26 -9.65
CA LEU A 527 0.88 1.58 -8.84
C LEU A 527 1.00 2.93 -8.09
N ALA A 528 2.21 3.52 -8.05
CA ALA A 528 2.49 4.76 -7.33
C ALA A 528 3.50 5.64 -8.10
N ILE A 529 3.14 6.03 -9.33
CA ILE A 529 4.03 6.76 -10.25
C ILE A 529 4.56 8.06 -9.63
N GLU A 530 3.76 8.71 -8.77
CA GLU A 530 4.13 9.88 -7.97
C GLU A 530 5.31 9.67 -7.01
N ASN A 531 5.61 8.42 -6.62
CA ASN A 531 6.76 8.07 -5.78
C ASN A 531 8.08 7.95 -6.58
N VAL A 532 8.14 8.56 -7.77
CA VAL A 532 9.32 8.57 -8.64
C VAL A 532 10.58 9.10 -7.95
N LYS A 533 11.67 8.34 -8.09
CA LYS A 533 13.01 8.70 -7.62
C LYS A 533 13.89 9.12 -8.78
N ARG A 534 14.56 10.28 -8.64
CA ARG A 534 15.42 10.86 -9.67
C ARG A 534 16.88 10.88 -9.22
N TYR A 535 17.74 10.29 -10.06
CA TYR A 535 19.18 10.23 -9.84
C TYR A 535 19.94 10.95 -10.95
N ASN A 536 20.74 11.95 -10.59
CA ASN A 536 21.64 12.60 -11.52
C ASN A 536 23.04 11.99 -11.38
N ILE A 537 23.53 11.36 -12.45
CA ILE A 537 24.78 10.60 -12.44
C ILE A 537 25.70 11.04 -13.57
N LYS A 538 27.01 10.91 -13.32
CA LYS A 538 28.05 11.06 -14.33
C LYS A 538 28.59 9.67 -14.70
N LEU A 539 28.44 9.30 -15.96
CA LEU A 539 28.82 7.98 -16.43
C LEU A 539 30.32 7.90 -16.77
N GLU A 540 31.03 6.95 -16.18
CA GLU A 540 32.38 6.57 -16.58
C GLU A 540 32.35 5.16 -17.17
N ASN A 541 32.56 5.04 -18.48
CA ASN A 541 32.61 3.71 -19.08
C ASN A 541 33.94 3.02 -18.79
N ILE A 542 33.86 1.85 -18.17
CA ILE A 542 34.95 0.90 -18.16
C ILE A 542 34.69 -0.07 -19.31
N GLN A 543 35.36 0.15 -20.44
CA GLN A 543 35.57 -0.95 -21.37
C GLN A 543 36.46 -1.95 -20.66
N LYS A 544 35.95 -3.16 -20.41
CA LYS A 544 36.76 -4.23 -19.87
C LYS A 544 37.70 -4.71 -20.99
N ASP A 545 38.78 -3.98 -21.26
CA ASP A 545 39.80 -4.36 -22.25
C ASP A 545 40.60 -5.59 -21.82
N ARG A 546 40.31 -6.14 -20.63
CA ARG A 546 41.03 -7.24 -20.00
C ARG A 546 40.08 -8.31 -19.52
N ILE A 547 40.55 -9.54 -19.59
CA ILE A 547 39.87 -10.68 -19.00
C ILE A 547 39.63 -10.44 -17.51
N THR A 548 38.38 -10.61 -17.07
CA THR A 548 37.97 -10.32 -15.69
C THR A 548 37.07 -11.41 -15.17
N ILE A 549 37.44 -12.02 -14.04
CA ILE A 549 36.52 -12.83 -13.24
C ILE A 549 35.75 -11.84 -12.35
N TYR A 550 34.42 -11.87 -12.39
CA TYR A 550 33.61 -10.93 -11.60
C TYR A 550 32.58 -11.62 -10.71
N SER A 551 32.35 -12.93 -10.86
CA SER A 551 31.60 -13.71 -9.88
C SER A 551 32.20 -15.10 -9.69
N ILE A 552 32.24 -15.54 -8.43
CA ILE A 552 32.61 -16.89 -7.99
C ILE A 552 31.62 -17.23 -6.88
N PHE A 553 30.55 -17.95 -7.21
CA PHE A 553 29.48 -18.23 -6.27
C PHE A 553 28.96 -19.67 -6.38
N PRO A 554 28.69 -20.36 -5.25
CA PRO A 554 29.04 -19.95 -3.89
C PRO A 554 30.56 -19.99 -3.66
N ASN A 555 31.09 -19.17 -2.74
CA ASN A 555 32.50 -19.21 -2.33
C ASN A 555 32.63 -18.74 -0.87
N PRO A 556 32.76 -19.64 0.11
CA PRO A 556 33.12 -21.05 -0.03
C PRO A 556 32.05 -21.96 -0.69
N PHE A 557 32.47 -23.05 -1.31
CA PHE A 557 31.58 -24.04 -1.95
C PHE A 557 31.84 -25.47 -1.45
N ASN A 558 30.82 -26.34 -1.54
CA ASN A 558 30.88 -27.73 -1.07
C ASN A 558 30.79 -28.83 -2.14
N ASN A 559 30.32 -28.49 -3.33
CA ASN A 559 30.18 -29.45 -4.43
C ASN A 559 30.60 -28.82 -5.76
N GLU A 560 29.86 -27.79 -6.19
CA GLU A 560 30.14 -26.99 -7.37
C GLU A 560 30.25 -25.50 -7.03
N VAL A 561 31.06 -24.80 -7.80
CA VAL A 561 31.13 -23.33 -7.81
C VAL A 561 30.91 -22.85 -9.23
N GLU A 562 30.07 -21.84 -9.37
CA GLU A 562 29.85 -21.14 -10.62
C GLU A 562 30.81 -19.96 -10.72
N ILE A 563 31.53 -19.87 -11.83
CA ILE A 563 32.46 -18.79 -12.11
C ILE A 563 31.99 -18.06 -13.37
N GLN A 564 31.77 -16.75 -13.22
CA GLN A 564 31.42 -15.87 -14.32
C GLN A 564 32.61 -14.96 -14.65
N TYR A 565 32.93 -14.89 -15.94
CA TYR A 565 34.07 -14.15 -16.45
C TYR A 565 33.74 -13.45 -17.77
N PHE A 566 34.43 -12.34 -18.02
CA PHE A 566 34.29 -11.55 -19.22
C PHE A 566 35.52 -11.68 -20.11
N LEU A 567 35.30 -11.84 -21.42
CA LEU A 567 36.34 -11.77 -22.45
C LEU A 567 36.13 -10.52 -23.33
N PRO A 568 37.13 -9.62 -23.47
CA PRO A 568 37.02 -8.43 -24.32
C PRO A 568 36.81 -8.78 -25.79
N ASN A 569 37.61 -9.73 -26.29
CA ASN A 569 37.63 -10.16 -27.67
C ASN A 569 37.51 -11.68 -27.73
N ARG A 570 37.16 -12.21 -28.90
CA ARG A 570 37.28 -13.64 -29.15
C ARG A 570 38.77 -14.02 -29.02
N SER A 571 39.09 -14.84 -28.03
CA SER A 571 40.48 -15.19 -27.71
C SER A 571 40.62 -16.70 -27.46
N PHE A 572 41.84 -17.21 -27.60
CA PHE A 572 42.19 -18.52 -27.07
C PHE A 572 42.35 -18.40 -25.55
N LEU A 573 41.54 -19.14 -24.81
CA LEU A 573 41.45 -19.09 -23.35
C LEU A 573 41.89 -20.43 -22.76
N THR A 574 42.79 -20.36 -21.79
CA THR A 574 43.16 -21.48 -20.92
C THR A 574 42.69 -21.18 -19.49
N ILE A 575 41.93 -22.10 -18.89
CA ILE A 575 41.45 -22.03 -17.51
C ILE A 575 42.18 -23.10 -16.70
N ASN A 576 42.97 -22.68 -15.73
CA ASN A 576 43.76 -23.56 -14.87
C ASN A 576 43.36 -23.41 -13.41
N ILE A 577 43.37 -24.51 -12.66
CA ILE A 577 43.16 -24.53 -11.22
C ILE A 577 44.47 -24.93 -10.52
N TYR A 578 44.84 -24.21 -9.47
CA TYR A 578 46.06 -24.41 -8.68
C TYR A 578 45.71 -24.63 -7.21
N ASN A 579 46.56 -25.36 -6.48
CA ASN A 579 46.48 -25.44 -5.02
C ASN A 579 47.28 -24.32 -4.34
N LEU A 580 47.23 -24.26 -3.00
CA LEU A 580 47.93 -23.31 -2.14
C LEU A 580 49.46 -23.24 -2.35
N ILE A 581 50.10 -24.31 -2.81
CA ILE A 581 51.55 -24.34 -3.07
C ILE A 581 51.91 -23.97 -4.51
N GLY A 582 50.92 -23.55 -5.33
CA GLY A 582 51.12 -23.16 -6.72
C GLY A 582 51.24 -24.33 -7.70
N GLN A 583 50.97 -25.56 -7.26
CA GLN A 583 50.91 -26.71 -8.16
C GLN A 583 49.59 -26.68 -8.94
N ARG A 584 49.68 -26.75 -10.28
CA ARG A 584 48.50 -26.89 -11.15
C ARG A 584 47.84 -28.24 -10.88
N ILE A 585 46.59 -28.17 -10.43
CA ILE A 585 45.75 -29.32 -10.12
C ILE A 585 45.04 -29.81 -11.39
N GLU A 586 44.56 -28.88 -12.22
CA GLU A 586 43.80 -29.21 -13.43
C GLU A 586 43.87 -28.08 -14.45
N THR A 587 43.79 -28.43 -15.75
CA THR A 587 43.42 -27.50 -16.83
C THR A 587 41.97 -27.78 -17.17
N TYR A 588 41.07 -26.93 -16.66
CA TYR A 588 39.62 -27.11 -16.79
C TYR A 588 39.14 -26.88 -18.23
N TYR A 589 39.74 -25.93 -18.94
CA TYR A 589 39.40 -25.61 -20.32
C TYR A 589 40.62 -25.07 -21.08
N GLU A 590 40.71 -25.41 -22.37
CA GLU A 590 41.70 -24.85 -23.28
C GLU A 590 41.10 -24.78 -24.70
N GLY A 591 40.89 -23.57 -25.22
CA GLY A 591 40.29 -23.38 -26.54
C GLY A 591 39.80 -21.96 -26.84
N SER A 592 39.28 -21.73 -28.05
CA SER A 592 38.71 -20.43 -28.43
C SER A 592 37.35 -20.19 -27.76
N LYS A 593 37.14 -19.00 -27.20
CA LYS A 593 35.86 -18.54 -26.64
C LYS A 593 35.43 -17.21 -27.27
N PRO A 594 34.12 -16.98 -27.49
CA PRO A 594 33.62 -15.70 -27.98
C PRO A 594 33.87 -14.58 -26.97
N SER A 595 33.92 -13.34 -27.46
CA SER A 595 33.85 -12.15 -26.60
C SER A 595 32.52 -12.12 -25.83
N GLY A 596 32.50 -11.37 -24.73
CA GLY A 596 31.33 -11.25 -23.87
C GLY A 596 31.45 -12.01 -22.56
N THR A 597 30.34 -11.98 -21.83
CA THR A 597 30.15 -12.71 -20.58
C THR A 597 30.04 -14.21 -20.85
N ASN A 598 30.82 -14.99 -20.10
CA ASN A 598 30.84 -16.43 -20.14
C ASN A 598 30.75 -16.99 -18.73
N MET A 599 30.19 -18.18 -18.60
CA MET A 599 30.03 -18.88 -17.32
C MET A 599 30.51 -20.32 -17.45
N PHE A 600 31.07 -20.85 -16.38
CA PHE A 600 31.24 -22.28 -16.23
C PHE A 600 31.12 -22.72 -14.76
N LYS A 601 30.85 -24.01 -14.56
CA LYS A 601 30.77 -24.63 -13.23
C LYS A 601 31.96 -25.54 -13.00
N TRP A 602 32.68 -25.34 -11.90
CA TRP A 602 33.76 -26.23 -11.48
C TRP A 602 33.30 -27.13 -10.33
N LYS A 603 33.59 -28.43 -10.43
CA LYS A 603 33.32 -29.43 -9.38
C LYS A 603 34.62 -30.00 -8.86
N ASN A 604 34.81 -29.95 -7.54
CA ASN A 604 35.98 -30.55 -6.92
C ASN A 604 35.67 -31.97 -6.42
N ASN A 605 35.91 -32.98 -7.26
CA ASN A 605 35.57 -34.37 -6.97
C ASN A 605 36.68 -35.15 -6.23
N TYR A 606 37.93 -34.68 -6.28
CA TYR A 606 39.10 -35.50 -5.95
C TYR A 606 40.13 -34.85 -5.04
N HIS A 607 39.92 -33.60 -4.59
CA HIS A 607 40.91 -32.86 -3.80
C HIS A 607 40.38 -32.47 -2.41
N PRO A 608 41.26 -32.36 -1.39
CA PRO A 608 40.84 -32.07 -0.01
C PRO A 608 40.23 -30.67 0.15
N SER A 609 39.48 -30.44 1.22
CA SER A 609 39.04 -29.08 1.59
C SER A 609 40.24 -28.14 1.73
N GLY A 610 40.12 -26.92 1.24
CA GLY A 610 41.22 -25.96 1.23
C GLY A 610 41.02 -24.80 0.26
N ILE A 611 42.06 -23.97 0.15
CA ILE A 611 42.11 -22.84 -0.77
C ILE A 611 42.71 -23.30 -2.10
N TYR A 612 42.05 -22.91 -3.18
CA TYR A 612 42.48 -23.07 -4.55
C TYR A 612 42.52 -21.72 -5.25
N PHE A 613 43.24 -21.66 -6.37
CA PHE A 613 43.28 -20.49 -7.23
C PHE A 613 42.89 -20.89 -8.63
N ILE A 614 41.91 -20.18 -9.18
CA ILE A 614 41.59 -20.24 -10.60
C ILE A 614 42.41 -19.17 -11.32
N ASN A 615 42.99 -19.52 -12.46
CA ASN A 615 43.64 -18.57 -13.35
C ASN A 615 43.08 -18.72 -14.76
N LEU A 616 42.53 -17.64 -15.28
CA LEU A 616 42.13 -17.49 -16.67
C LEU A 616 43.25 -16.77 -17.41
N PHE A 617 43.77 -17.40 -18.47
CA PHE A 617 44.88 -16.89 -19.25
C PHE A 617 44.54 -16.86 -20.74
N THR A 618 44.81 -15.73 -21.39
CA THR A 618 44.86 -15.55 -22.84
C THR A 618 46.28 -15.12 -23.23
N ASP A 619 46.56 -15.03 -24.54
CA ASP A 619 47.89 -14.61 -25.04
C ASP A 619 48.34 -13.23 -24.50
N GLU A 620 47.40 -12.36 -24.15
CA GLU A 620 47.68 -10.97 -23.73
C GLU A 620 47.40 -10.70 -22.24
N PHE A 621 46.52 -11.47 -21.60
CA PHE A 621 46.04 -11.15 -20.25
C PHE A 621 45.89 -12.38 -19.36
N SER A 622 46.06 -12.18 -18.06
CA SER A 622 45.78 -13.19 -17.05
C SER A 622 44.96 -12.60 -15.91
N ASN A 623 43.98 -13.33 -15.41
CA ASN A 623 43.17 -12.95 -14.25
C ASN A 623 42.99 -14.14 -13.33
N SER A 624 43.16 -13.94 -12.03
CA SER A 624 43.10 -15.00 -11.04
C SER A 624 42.06 -14.74 -9.96
N GLY A 625 41.39 -15.80 -9.51
CA GLY A 625 40.37 -15.77 -8.47
C GLY A 625 40.68 -16.79 -7.38
N LYS A 626 40.26 -16.50 -6.14
CA LYS A 626 40.41 -17.41 -5.00
C LYS A 626 39.16 -18.28 -4.87
N LEU A 627 39.34 -19.58 -4.70
CA LEU A 627 38.28 -20.57 -4.47
C LEU A 627 38.48 -21.19 -3.07
N ILE A 628 37.43 -21.30 -2.28
CA ILE A 628 37.46 -21.93 -0.95
C ILE A 628 36.55 -23.15 -1.00
N TYR A 629 37.14 -24.34 -0.99
CA TYR A 629 36.40 -25.60 -1.01
C TYR A 629 36.26 -26.17 0.41
N ILE A 630 35.04 -26.49 0.83
CA ILE A 630 34.71 -27.07 2.13
C ILE A 630 33.94 -28.37 1.88
N LYS A 631 34.44 -29.49 2.40
CA LYS A 631 33.79 -30.79 2.18
C LYS A 631 32.74 -31.08 3.24
#